data_AF-C1N401-F1
#
_entry.id   AF-C1N401-F1
#
_cell.length_a   1.000
_cell.length_b   1.000
_cell.length_c   1.000
_cell.angle_alpha   90.00
_cell.angle_beta   90.00
_cell.angle_gamma   90.00
#
_symmetry.space_group_name_H-M   'P 1'
#
loop_
_entity.id
_entity.type
_entity.pdbx_description
1 polymer ?
#
loop_
_entity_poly.entity_id
_entity_poly.type
_entity_poly.pdbx_seq_one_letter_code
_entity_poly.pdbx_strand_id
1 'polypeptide(L)'
;MDALRRTQLHPAIVSASERARRRAATRAKEEETRARRFAANAAAGGGGGGGGGGGEDGTSTVAPTSPSRLGGVHPDAATSATTTSATTSATTTPAAPSPAPLRRTLLDCVPEERVRRWAADCARSHETFAAKTRDLSATFRTLQDSVEGMFATAPDVDVGALEEELGRARALVDRGDAAVAALESDLRFVTKLVEEKVRELANGNNNAPPGDDARDTLDPMRDAHVETLATLEADDATTAAFHEHAHACKVAMSACAHRQLRSISAMQISIRDMRNKQVAFTEVAARQENAFRELRVARRLPRVYAASLAEVARRRARAEEFASRASALSDAMRRRREREMATRETFARATARYLPSDVVEALGLNSPAPACVVRVTSGGGGGEDRGEAATATATPLAIVTEDDLRRLGKDALLGTRASGSGALSLSGERSSSSVVVDVETVARSTASIDVADDDDDDDDDDDDDDDDAARRDRRDVFLENARLRADLAAHVATLATMDPNRRGGGDVSSSPPSPLSSARDEVATALKLRDDEAAALRAEVETLRSAVAARDARVQSLREKMNAMGSSVGE
;
A
#
# COMPACT_ATOMS: atom_id res chain seq x y z
N MET A 1 16.72 13.41 3.63
CA MET A 1 16.92 14.69 2.93
C MET A 1 18.08 14.61 1.95
N ASP A 2 19.20 13.98 2.30
CA ASP A 2 20.42 13.97 1.47
C ASP A 2 20.22 13.37 0.06
N ALA A 3 19.34 12.37 -0.08
CA ALA A 3 18.94 11.85 -1.38
C ALA A 3 18.37 12.96 -2.30
N LEU A 4 17.48 13.82 -1.79
CA LEU A 4 16.88 14.94 -2.55
C LEU A 4 17.91 16.01 -2.93
N ARG A 5 18.93 16.22 -2.08
CA ARG A 5 20.05 17.14 -2.34
C ARG A 5 21.02 16.60 -3.39
N ARG A 6 21.25 15.27 -3.41
CA ARG A 6 22.14 14.60 -4.39
C ARG A 6 21.50 14.46 -5.77
N THR A 7 20.18 14.30 -5.85
CA THR A 7 19.45 14.27 -7.12
C THR A 7 19.36 15.65 -7.76
N GLN A 8 20.16 15.85 -8.81
CA GLN A 8 20.09 17.03 -9.67
C GLN A 8 18.85 16.98 -10.57
N LEU A 9 18.32 18.16 -10.91
CA LEU A 9 17.26 18.32 -11.89
C LEU A 9 17.83 18.34 -13.32
N HIS A 10 17.10 17.73 -14.24
CA HIS A 10 17.41 17.71 -15.66
C HIS A 10 17.58 19.14 -16.23
N PRO A 11 18.59 19.43 -17.08
CA PRO A 11 18.89 20.78 -17.57
C PRO A 11 17.71 21.53 -18.22
N ALA A 12 16.78 20.80 -18.85
CA ALA A 12 15.54 21.36 -19.40
C ALA A 12 14.65 22.01 -18.32
N ILE A 13 14.59 21.43 -17.11
CA ILE A 13 13.82 21.96 -15.97
C ILE A 13 14.55 23.16 -15.36
N VAL A 14 15.88 23.09 -15.22
CA VAL A 14 16.70 24.19 -14.71
C VAL A 14 16.55 25.42 -15.61
N SER A 15 16.74 25.27 -16.92
CA SER A 15 16.58 26.35 -17.90
C SER A 15 15.12 26.84 -18.05
N ALA A 16 14.12 25.99 -17.82
CA ALA A 16 12.73 26.45 -17.70
C ALA A 16 12.53 27.33 -16.45
N SER A 17 13.11 26.95 -15.30
CA SER A 17 13.05 27.76 -14.07
C SER A 17 13.78 29.10 -14.20
N GLU A 18 14.92 29.13 -14.90
CA GLU A 18 15.65 30.37 -15.22
C GLU A 18 14.84 31.29 -16.15
N ARG A 19 14.21 30.74 -17.19
CA ARG A 19 13.32 31.51 -18.09
C ARG A 19 12.10 32.06 -17.33
N ALA A 20 11.50 31.27 -16.44
CA ALA A 20 10.41 31.73 -15.57
C ALA A 20 10.86 32.86 -14.64
N ARG A 21 12.04 32.73 -14.00
CA ARG A 21 12.62 33.77 -13.14
C ARG A 21 12.93 35.06 -13.91
N ARG A 22 13.45 34.96 -15.15
CA ARG A 22 13.67 36.12 -16.02
C ARG A 22 12.35 36.82 -16.38
N ARG A 23 11.31 36.07 -16.75
CA ARG A 23 9.96 36.61 -17.04
C ARG A 23 9.30 37.27 -15.82
N ALA A 24 9.50 36.70 -14.62
CA ALA A 24 9.05 37.33 -13.38
C ALA A 24 9.80 38.65 -13.11
N ALA A 25 11.12 38.69 -13.35
CA ALA A 25 11.92 39.90 -13.19
C ALA A 25 11.61 41.00 -14.24
N THR A 26 11.23 40.65 -15.47
CA THR A 26 10.75 41.66 -16.44
C THR A 26 9.39 42.20 -16.05
N ARG A 27 8.43 41.32 -15.68
CA ARG A 27 7.11 41.75 -15.17
C ARG A 27 7.21 42.65 -13.95
N ALA A 28 8.06 42.33 -12.97
CA ALA A 28 8.26 43.18 -11.80
C ALA A 28 8.80 44.58 -12.18
N LYS A 29 9.69 44.67 -13.18
CA LYS A 29 10.17 45.97 -13.71
C LYS A 29 9.10 46.71 -14.52
N GLU A 30 8.27 46.00 -15.28
CA GLU A 30 7.12 46.56 -16.00
C GLU A 30 6.06 47.09 -15.02
N GLU A 31 5.78 46.38 -13.94
CA GLU A 31 4.89 46.83 -12.86
C GLU A 31 5.48 48.01 -12.08
N GLU A 32 6.78 47.99 -11.76
CA GLU A 32 7.46 49.11 -11.10
C GLU A 32 7.47 50.37 -11.99
N THR A 33 7.76 50.23 -13.29
CA THR A 33 7.73 51.36 -14.23
C THR A 33 6.30 51.85 -14.50
N ARG A 34 5.30 50.96 -14.50
CA ARG A 34 3.88 51.33 -14.54
C ARG A 34 3.45 52.09 -13.28
N ALA A 35 3.87 51.65 -12.09
CA ALA A 35 3.61 52.34 -10.83
C ALA A 35 4.27 53.72 -10.80
N ARG A 36 5.54 53.83 -11.23
CA ARG A 36 6.24 55.13 -11.38
C ARG A 36 5.55 56.06 -12.38
N ARG A 37 5.06 55.55 -13.52
CA ARG A 37 4.25 56.35 -14.48
C ARG A 37 2.92 56.80 -13.90
N PHE A 38 2.24 55.94 -13.13
CA PHE A 38 0.97 56.30 -12.48
C PHE A 38 1.18 57.39 -11.42
N ALA A 39 2.24 57.29 -10.62
CA ALA A 39 2.64 58.33 -9.67
C ALA A 39 3.04 59.65 -10.36
N ALA A 40 3.76 59.60 -11.49
CA ALA A 40 4.12 60.78 -12.27
C ALA A 40 2.90 61.48 -12.88
N ASN A 41 1.93 60.72 -13.43
CA ASN A 41 0.68 61.30 -13.93
C ASN A 41 -0.18 61.89 -12.81
N ALA A 42 -0.21 61.26 -11.62
CA ALA A 42 -0.90 61.82 -10.45
C ALA A 42 -0.26 63.13 -9.96
N ALA A 43 1.06 63.30 -10.12
CA ALA A 43 1.76 64.55 -9.80
C ALA A 43 1.60 65.64 -10.89
N ALA A 44 1.40 65.25 -12.16
CA ALA A 44 1.18 66.17 -13.27
C ALA A 44 -0.30 66.60 -13.43
N GLY A 45 -1.25 65.78 -12.96
CA GLY A 45 -2.70 66.02 -13.03
C GLY A 45 -3.25 67.01 -11.99
N GLY A 46 -2.52 68.08 -11.69
CA GLY A 46 -2.92 69.12 -10.74
C GLY A 46 -3.60 70.31 -11.42
N GLY A 47 -4.84 70.16 -11.94
CA GLY A 47 -5.58 71.31 -12.49
C GLY A 47 -6.96 70.99 -13.09
N GLY A 48 -8.01 71.59 -12.52
CA GLY A 48 -9.40 71.58 -13.01
C GLY A 48 -10.27 70.46 -12.43
N GLY A 49 -11.48 70.67 -11.89
CA GLY A 49 -12.26 71.91 -11.67
C GLY A 49 -13.62 71.90 -12.40
N GLY A 50 -14.72 71.90 -11.65
CA GLY A 50 -16.12 71.70 -12.13
C GLY A 50 -16.52 70.22 -12.04
N GLY A 51 -17.67 69.81 -11.49
CA GLY A 51 -19.06 70.30 -11.64
C GLY A 51 -19.80 69.33 -12.61
N GLY A 52 -21.06 68.91 -12.46
CA GLY A 52 -22.13 69.10 -11.47
C GLY A 52 -23.46 68.59 -12.08
N GLY A 53 -24.40 68.05 -11.28
CA GLY A 53 -25.69 67.49 -11.76
C GLY A 53 -25.58 66.09 -12.41
N GLY A 54 -26.65 65.30 -12.59
CA GLY A 54 -28.08 65.47 -12.25
C GLY A 54 -28.99 64.73 -13.27
N GLY A 55 -30.09 64.09 -12.81
CA GLY A 55 -31.05 63.31 -13.63
C GLY A 55 -30.62 61.84 -13.82
N GLU A 56 -31.38 60.78 -13.47
CA GLU A 56 -32.82 60.42 -13.57
C GLU A 56 -33.23 59.66 -14.85
N ASP A 57 -33.74 58.44 -14.61
CA ASP A 57 -34.80 57.68 -15.28
C ASP A 57 -34.76 57.19 -16.75
N GLY A 58 -35.32 55.98 -16.93
CA GLY A 58 -35.63 55.32 -18.22
C GLY A 58 -35.30 53.82 -18.25
N THR A 59 -36.11 52.90 -17.66
CA THR A 59 -37.19 52.11 -18.32
C THR A 59 -36.74 51.25 -19.54
N SER A 60 -37.10 49.97 -19.74
CA SER A 60 -38.02 49.03 -19.04
C SER A 60 -37.89 47.59 -19.59
N THR A 61 -38.21 46.55 -18.77
CA THR A 61 -38.69 45.19 -19.14
C THR A 61 -37.81 44.29 -20.07
N VAL A 62 -37.83 42.94 -20.07
CA VAL A 62 -38.89 41.92 -19.87
C VAL A 62 -38.30 40.65 -19.17
N ALA A 63 -39.13 39.88 -18.44
CA ALA A 63 -38.87 38.53 -17.88
C ALA A 63 -39.86 37.50 -18.51
N PRO A 64 -39.96 36.19 -18.15
CA PRO A 64 -39.25 35.32 -17.19
C PRO A 64 -38.69 34.04 -17.88
N THR A 65 -38.11 32.99 -17.27
CA THR A 65 -38.69 32.00 -16.32
C THR A 65 -37.62 31.06 -15.70
N SER A 66 -37.89 30.58 -14.48
CA SER A 66 -37.16 29.50 -13.78
C SER A 66 -37.78 28.11 -14.10
N PRO A 67 -37.25 26.95 -13.62
CA PRO A 67 -37.41 26.56 -12.20
C PRO A 67 -36.36 25.60 -11.57
N SER A 68 -36.44 25.48 -10.23
CA SER A 68 -36.04 24.31 -9.40
C SER A 68 -34.53 24.02 -9.18
N ARG A 69 -34.08 23.49 -8.03
CA ARG A 69 -34.79 22.93 -6.85
C ARG A 69 -33.90 22.96 -5.58
N LEU A 70 -34.55 23.11 -4.40
CA LEU A 70 -34.28 22.54 -3.05
C LEU A 70 -32.86 22.03 -2.70
N GLY A 71 -32.30 22.24 -1.50
CA GLY A 71 -32.90 22.61 -0.21
C GLY A 71 -32.34 21.67 0.88
N GLY A 72 -31.64 22.20 1.89
CA GLY A 72 -30.95 21.40 2.91
C GLY A 72 -31.73 21.27 4.23
N VAL A 73 -31.23 20.42 5.14
CA VAL A 73 -31.67 20.36 6.55
C VAL A 73 -30.47 20.11 7.46
N HIS A 74 -30.34 20.92 8.51
CA HIS A 74 -29.52 20.73 9.71
C HIS A 74 -30.48 20.63 10.91
N PRO A 75 -30.13 19.91 11.98
CA PRO A 75 -30.00 20.52 13.32
C PRO A 75 -28.76 19.93 14.08
N ASP A 76 -28.38 20.28 15.31
CA ASP A 76 -28.71 21.42 16.20
C ASP A 76 -27.56 21.66 17.24
N ALA A 77 -27.57 22.84 17.89
CA ALA A 77 -27.18 23.15 19.30
C ALA A 77 -25.93 22.49 19.99
N ALA A 78 -25.16 23.15 20.88
CA ALA A 78 -25.13 24.53 21.41
C ALA A 78 -23.78 24.80 22.17
N THR A 79 -23.47 26.08 22.47
CA THR A 79 -22.70 26.62 23.63
C THR A 79 -21.44 25.87 24.17
N SER A 80 -20.26 26.44 24.46
CA SER A 80 -19.66 27.79 24.47
C SER A 80 -18.11 27.58 24.62
N ALA A 81 -17.17 28.51 24.89
CA ALA A 81 -17.22 29.91 25.32
C ALA A 81 -15.92 30.69 24.95
N THR A 82 -15.95 32.01 25.22
CA THR A 82 -14.88 32.95 25.64
C THR A 82 -13.44 32.38 25.73
N THR A 83 -12.43 32.94 25.05
CA THR A 83 -11.87 34.25 25.42
C THR A 83 -11.24 34.98 24.24
N THR A 84 -11.67 36.22 24.03
CA THR A 84 -11.03 37.19 23.12
C THR A 84 -9.79 37.81 23.76
N SER A 85 -8.71 37.94 22.99
CA SER A 85 -7.65 38.91 23.24
C SER A 85 -7.24 39.53 21.91
N ALA A 86 -7.66 40.77 21.70
CA ALA A 86 -7.36 41.52 20.49
C ALA A 86 -5.96 42.12 20.59
N THR A 87 -5.13 41.89 19.57
CA THR A 87 -3.86 42.61 19.40
C THR A 87 -3.79 43.15 17.98
N THR A 88 -4.28 44.39 17.85
CA THR A 88 -3.87 45.42 16.89
C THR A 88 -3.36 44.98 15.51
N SER A 89 -4.18 45.26 14.50
CA SER A 89 -3.81 45.30 13.08
C SER A 89 -2.55 46.15 12.86
N ALA A 90 -1.41 45.50 12.61
CA ALA A 90 -0.25 46.14 12.01
C ALA A 90 -0.42 46.09 10.49
N THR A 91 -0.58 47.25 9.86
CA THR A 91 -0.67 47.41 8.39
C THR A 91 0.61 46.91 7.73
N THR A 92 0.63 45.64 7.33
CA THR A 92 1.76 45.07 6.59
C THR A 92 1.70 45.56 5.14
N THR A 93 2.60 46.46 4.79
CA THR A 93 2.90 46.86 3.40
C THR A 93 2.98 45.62 2.51
N PRO A 94 2.35 45.60 1.31
CA PRO A 94 2.41 44.43 0.43
C PRO A 94 3.87 44.16 0.03
N ALA A 95 4.45 43.11 0.60
CA ALA A 95 5.81 42.72 0.30
C ALA A 95 5.93 42.38 -1.19
N ALA A 96 6.94 42.95 -1.85
CA ALA A 96 7.20 42.72 -3.27
C ALA A 96 7.29 41.22 -3.59
N PRO A 97 6.82 40.76 -4.77
CA PRO A 97 6.79 39.35 -5.11
C PRO A 97 8.21 38.77 -5.09
N SER A 98 8.46 37.88 -4.13
CA SER A 98 9.73 37.16 -4.03
C SER A 98 10.05 36.47 -5.36
N PRO A 99 11.25 36.68 -5.94
CA PRO A 99 11.58 36.12 -7.23
C PRO A 99 11.53 34.59 -7.17
N ALA A 100 10.87 33.97 -8.15
CA ALA A 100 10.71 32.52 -8.21
C ALA A 100 12.06 31.79 -8.00
N PRO A 101 12.15 30.83 -7.06
CA PRO A 101 13.41 30.20 -6.71
C PRO A 101 13.99 29.43 -7.90
N LEU A 102 15.31 29.53 -8.09
CA LEU A 102 16.04 28.69 -9.03
C LEU A 102 16.01 27.25 -8.53
N ARG A 103 15.57 26.33 -9.38
CA ARG A 103 15.49 24.90 -9.05
C ARG A 103 16.64 24.17 -9.73
N ARG A 104 17.57 23.62 -8.93
CA ARG A 104 18.74 22.86 -9.38
C ARG A 104 18.71 21.40 -8.90
N THR A 105 18.06 21.15 -7.77
CA THR A 105 17.94 19.83 -7.12
C THR A 105 16.48 19.52 -6.81
N LEU A 106 16.14 18.25 -6.53
CA LEU A 106 14.78 17.91 -6.08
C LEU A 106 14.43 18.53 -4.73
N LEU A 107 15.43 18.90 -3.92
CA LEU A 107 15.23 19.62 -2.67
C LEU A 107 14.56 20.99 -2.88
N ASP A 108 14.91 21.70 -3.95
CA ASP A 108 14.35 23.02 -4.30
C ASP A 108 12.88 22.96 -4.76
N CYS A 109 12.36 21.76 -5.01
CA CYS A 109 10.96 21.49 -5.32
C CYS A 109 10.11 21.16 -4.09
N VAL A 110 10.71 21.02 -2.90
CA VAL A 110 10.08 20.57 -1.66
C VAL A 110 10.21 21.65 -0.58
N PRO A 111 9.18 21.93 0.22
CA PRO A 111 9.30 22.84 1.37
C PRO A 111 10.15 22.19 2.48
N GLU A 112 11.47 22.29 2.35
CA GLU A 112 12.50 21.62 3.17
C GLU A 112 12.29 21.85 4.68
N GLU A 113 12.07 23.10 5.09
CA GLU A 113 11.83 23.46 6.50
C GLU A 113 10.55 22.82 7.05
N ARG A 114 9.47 22.81 6.25
CA ARG A 114 8.19 22.19 6.63
C ARG A 114 8.36 20.69 6.81
N VAL A 115 9.06 20.02 5.89
CA VAL A 115 9.33 18.58 5.97
C VAL A 115 10.25 18.24 7.15
N ARG A 116 11.27 19.06 7.46
CA ARG A 116 12.09 18.87 8.66
C ARG A 116 11.30 19.04 9.95
N ARG A 117 10.50 20.10 10.06
CA ARG A 117 9.63 20.34 11.22
C ARG A 117 8.66 19.17 11.41
N TRP A 118 7.96 18.78 10.36
CA TRP A 118 7.04 17.64 10.37
C TRP A 118 7.73 16.32 10.74
N ALA A 119 8.96 16.07 10.26
CA ALA A 119 9.74 14.90 10.67
C ALA A 119 10.10 14.92 12.16
N ALA A 120 10.49 16.06 12.71
CA ALA A 120 10.73 16.22 14.14
C ALA A 120 9.44 16.06 14.96
N ASP A 121 8.31 16.56 14.47
CA ASP A 121 7.00 16.47 15.13
C ASP A 121 6.48 15.01 15.14
N CYS A 122 6.63 14.31 14.02
CA CYS A 122 6.37 12.87 13.92
C CYS A 122 7.29 12.06 14.84
N ALA A 123 8.58 12.42 14.96
CA ALA A 123 9.51 11.73 15.86
C ALA A 123 9.10 11.88 17.33
N ARG A 124 8.79 13.09 17.79
CA ARG A 124 8.32 13.34 19.17
C ARG A 124 6.97 12.68 19.45
N SER A 125 6.05 12.69 18.48
CA SER A 125 4.77 11.98 18.56
C SER A 125 4.98 10.46 18.67
N HIS A 126 5.88 9.90 17.86
CA HIS A 126 6.19 8.47 17.88
C HIS A 126 6.87 8.03 19.19
N GLU A 127 7.83 8.80 19.68
CA GLU A 127 8.50 8.55 20.96
C GLU A 127 7.52 8.57 22.14
N THR A 128 6.66 9.59 22.22
CA THR A 128 5.63 9.69 23.27
C THR A 128 4.55 8.61 23.16
N PHE A 129 4.19 8.18 21.95
CA PHE A 129 3.31 7.03 21.75
C PHE A 129 3.99 5.72 22.16
N ALA A 130 5.23 5.48 21.75
CA ALA A 130 6.00 4.30 22.11
C ALA A 130 6.24 4.19 23.62
N ALA A 131 6.44 5.32 24.34
CA ALA A 131 6.43 5.35 25.79
C ALA A 131 5.08 4.83 26.35
N LYS A 132 3.96 5.44 25.94
CA LYS A 132 2.61 5.03 26.36
C LYS A 132 2.26 3.58 26.00
N THR A 133 2.77 3.04 24.89
CA THR A 133 2.62 1.61 24.53
C THR A 133 3.40 0.71 25.48
N ARG A 134 4.63 1.08 25.86
CA ARG A 134 5.40 0.34 26.89
C ARG A 134 4.69 0.38 28.24
N ASP A 135 4.15 1.54 28.64
CA ASP A 135 3.38 1.68 29.87
C ASP A 135 2.14 0.77 29.86
N LEU A 136 1.41 0.71 28.74
CA LEU A 136 0.29 -0.22 28.59
C LEU A 136 0.74 -1.69 28.71
N SER A 137 1.84 -2.08 28.05
CA SER A 137 2.41 -3.42 28.17
C SER A 137 2.85 -3.76 29.59
N ALA A 138 3.35 -2.78 30.36
CA ALA A 138 3.66 -2.96 31.78
C ALA A 138 2.38 -3.18 32.60
N THR A 139 1.35 -2.33 32.41
CA THR A 139 0.06 -2.51 33.11
C THR A 139 -0.64 -3.83 32.75
N PHE A 140 -0.47 -4.32 31.51
CA PHE A 140 -0.99 -5.63 31.09
C PHE A 140 -0.33 -6.76 31.85
N ARG A 141 1.00 -6.76 31.96
CA ARG A 141 1.75 -7.77 32.72
C ARG A 141 1.36 -7.75 34.19
N THR A 142 1.34 -6.57 34.82
CA THR A 142 0.90 -6.45 36.22
C THR A 142 -0.53 -6.97 36.44
N LEU A 143 -1.44 -6.75 35.49
CA LEU A 143 -2.79 -7.30 35.53
C LEU A 143 -2.81 -8.82 35.33
N GLN A 144 -2.01 -9.35 34.41
CA GLN A 144 -1.83 -10.79 34.20
C GLN A 144 -1.29 -11.46 35.47
N ASP A 145 -0.19 -10.95 36.03
CA ASP A 145 0.42 -11.42 37.27
C ASP A 145 -0.59 -11.39 38.44
N SER A 146 -1.44 -10.36 38.51
CA SER A 146 -2.51 -10.24 39.51
C SER A 146 -3.64 -11.26 39.32
N VAL A 147 -3.96 -11.63 38.08
CA VAL A 147 -4.96 -12.67 37.78
C VAL A 147 -4.39 -14.05 38.11
N GLU A 148 -3.17 -14.34 37.68
CA GLU A 148 -2.47 -15.60 37.97
C GLU A 148 -2.26 -15.79 39.48
N GLY A 149 -1.84 -14.74 40.19
CA GLY A 149 -1.71 -14.74 41.65
C GLY A 149 -3.04 -14.99 42.39
N MET A 150 -4.17 -14.54 41.85
CA MET A 150 -5.49 -14.86 42.41
C MET A 150 -5.84 -16.34 42.24
N PHE A 151 -5.59 -16.92 41.06
CA PHE A 151 -5.81 -18.35 40.83
C PHE A 151 -4.87 -19.23 41.68
N ALA A 152 -3.68 -18.74 42.02
CA ALA A 152 -2.75 -19.41 42.94
C ALA A 152 -3.08 -19.21 44.43
N THR A 153 -4.08 -18.39 44.79
CA THR A 153 -4.43 -18.13 46.20
C THR A 153 -5.30 -19.26 46.75
N ALA A 154 -4.72 -20.08 47.62
CA ALA A 154 -5.45 -21.11 48.38
C ALA A 154 -6.50 -20.49 49.34
N PRO A 155 -7.59 -21.20 49.68
CA PRO A 155 -8.54 -20.74 50.69
C PRO A 155 -7.89 -20.63 52.08
N ASP A 156 -8.29 -19.63 52.88
CA ASP A 156 -7.75 -19.42 54.24
C ASP A 156 -8.19 -20.51 55.25
N VAL A 157 -9.13 -21.38 54.87
CA VAL A 157 -9.72 -22.44 55.71
C VAL A 157 -9.66 -23.75 54.94
N ASP A 158 -9.18 -24.81 55.60
CA ASP A 158 -9.24 -26.17 55.09
C ASP A 158 -10.68 -26.70 55.18
N VAL A 159 -11.36 -26.70 54.03
CA VAL A 159 -12.75 -27.17 53.91
C VAL A 159 -12.84 -28.68 54.15
N GLY A 160 -11.80 -29.45 53.83
CA GLY A 160 -11.80 -30.90 54.04
C GLY A 160 -11.72 -31.27 55.52
N ALA A 161 -10.82 -30.63 56.26
CA ALA A 161 -10.74 -30.80 57.72
C ALA A 161 -12.05 -30.41 58.43
N LEU A 162 -12.69 -29.32 57.98
CA LEU A 162 -13.98 -28.85 58.51
C LEU A 162 -15.15 -29.80 58.17
N GLU A 163 -15.12 -30.45 56.99
CA GLU A 163 -16.10 -31.46 56.60
C GLU A 163 -15.99 -32.73 57.46
N GLU A 164 -14.77 -33.18 57.76
CA GLU A 164 -14.58 -34.29 58.70
C GLU A 164 -15.03 -33.94 60.13
N GLU A 165 -14.74 -32.73 60.61
CA GLU A 165 -15.20 -32.26 61.92
C GLU A 165 -16.73 -32.18 61.99
N LEU A 166 -17.38 -31.69 60.93
CA LEU A 166 -18.84 -31.68 60.81
C LEU A 166 -19.43 -33.10 60.82
N GLY A 167 -18.76 -34.05 60.16
CA GLY A 167 -19.13 -35.48 60.22
C GLY A 167 -19.05 -36.05 61.63
N ARG A 168 -17.98 -35.72 62.37
CA ARG A 168 -17.79 -36.12 63.78
C ARG A 168 -18.84 -35.48 64.70
N ALA A 169 -19.13 -34.18 64.54
CA ALA A 169 -20.18 -33.47 65.27
C ALA A 169 -21.58 -34.01 64.99
N ARG A 170 -21.86 -34.44 63.75
CA ARG A 170 -23.14 -35.07 63.42
C ARG A 170 -23.30 -36.42 64.12
N ALA A 171 -22.25 -37.24 64.17
CA ALA A 171 -22.27 -38.52 64.89
C ALA A 171 -22.37 -38.36 66.43
N LEU A 172 -22.03 -37.19 66.98
CA LEU A 172 -22.33 -36.82 68.37
C LEU A 172 -23.83 -36.58 68.56
N VAL A 173 -24.45 -35.77 67.69
CA VAL A 173 -25.90 -35.49 67.73
C VAL A 173 -26.74 -36.75 67.49
N ASP A 174 -26.39 -37.58 66.50
CA ASP A 174 -27.11 -38.84 66.22
C ASP A 174 -27.05 -39.82 67.41
N ARG A 175 -25.96 -39.80 68.21
CA ARG A 175 -25.87 -40.55 69.49
C ARG A 175 -26.73 -39.93 70.59
N GLY A 176 -26.80 -38.60 70.64
CA GLY A 176 -27.70 -37.86 71.53
C GLY A 176 -29.18 -38.23 71.31
N ASP A 177 -29.63 -38.20 70.06
CA ASP A 177 -31.00 -38.58 69.68
C ASP A 177 -31.31 -40.04 70.06
N ALA A 178 -30.36 -40.96 69.86
CA ALA A 178 -30.51 -42.36 70.25
C ALA A 178 -30.64 -42.54 71.78
N ALA A 179 -29.87 -41.78 72.57
CA ALA A 179 -29.95 -41.79 74.02
C ALA A 179 -31.28 -41.21 74.52
N VAL A 180 -31.78 -40.11 73.93
CA VAL A 180 -33.09 -39.54 74.27
C VAL A 180 -34.20 -40.55 73.96
N ALA A 181 -34.18 -41.22 72.80
CA ALA A 181 -35.16 -42.24 72.44
C ALA A 181 -35.14 -43.45 73.40
N ALA A 182 -33.97 -43.83 73.93
CA ALA A 182 -33.84 -44.86 74.96
C ALA A 182 -34.47 -44.39 76.29
N LEU A 183 -34.12 -43.19 76.77
CA LEU A 183 -34.70 -42.60 77.98
C LEU A 183 -36.23 -42.44 77.89
N GLU A 184 -36.77 -42.09 76.73
CA GLU A 184 -38.22 -42.05 76.48
C GLU A 184 -38.87 -43.45 76.48
N SER A 185 -38.16 -44.48 76.02
CA SER A 185 -38.60 -45.88 76.11
C SER A 185 -38.64 -46.35 77.56
N ASP A 186 -37.59 -46.05 78.31
CA ASP A 186 -37.45 -46.39 79.73
C ASP A 186 -38.50 -45.67 80.57
N LEU A 187 -38.73 -44.37 80.34
CA LEU A 187 -39.80 -43.62 81.01
C LEU A 187 -41.19 -44.25 80.75
N ARG A 188 -41.46 -44.72 79.52
CA ARG A 188 -42.70 -45.43 79.19
C ARG A 188 -42.77 -46.81 79.85
N PHE A 189 -41.64 -47.49 80.03
CA PHE A 189 -41.57 -48.77 80.76
C PHE A 189 -41.85 -48.56 82.26
N VAL A 190 -41.16 -47.60 82.90
CA VAL A 190 -41.38 -47.22 84.30
C VAL A 190 -42.83 -46.79 84.54
N THR A 191 -43.40 -45.97 83.65
CA THR A 191 -44.82 -45.56 83.74
C THR A 191 -45.75 -46.77 83.75
N LYS A 192 -45.56 -47.74 82.85
CA LYS A 192 -46.36 -48.97 82.80
C LYS A 192 -46.18 -49.84 84.04
N LEU A 193 -44.94 -50.00 84.52
CA LEU A 193 -44.62 -50.78 85.71
C LEU A 193 -45.26 -50.18 86.96
N VAL A 194 -45.23 -48.85 87.09
CA VAL A 194 -45.93 -48.12 88.16
C VAL A 194 -47.45 -48.27 88.04
N GLU A 195 -48.03 -48.12 86.85
CA GLU A 195 -49.46 -48.37 86.63
C GLU A 195 -49.88 -49.81 86.97
N GLU A 196 -49.04 -50.80 86.65
CA GLU A 196 -49.26 -52.20 86.97
C GLU A 196 -49.20 -52.46 88.47
N LYS A 197 -48.18 -51.95 89.18
CA LYS A 197 -48.10 -52.08 90.65
C LYS A 197 -49.19 -51.31 91.39
N VAL A 198 -49.60 -50.12 90.90
CA VAL A 198 -50.77 -49.41 91.43
C VAL A 198 -52.05 -50.21 91.22
N ARG A 199 -52.21 -50.89 90.09
CA ARG A 199 -53.35 -51.77 89.78
C ARG A 199 -53.36 -53.05 90.62
N GLU A 200 -52.20 -53.67 90.86
CA GLU A 200 -52.06 -54.81 91.78
C GLU A 200 -52.45 -54.43 93.22
N LEU A 201 -51.96 -53.28 93.71
CA LEU A 201 -52.30 -52.74 95.04
C LEU A 201 -53.80 -52.42 95.16
N ALA A 202 -54.42 -51.86 94.13
CA ALA A 202 -55.85 -51.58 94.10
C ALA A 202 -56.73 -52.85 94.08
N ASN A 203 -56.23 -53.96 93.53
CA ASN A 203 -56.95 -55.22 93.41
C ASN A 203 -56.84 -56.14 94.65
N GLY A 204 -56.15 -55.71 95.72
CA GLY A 204 -56.25 -56.32 97.06
C GLY A 204 -55.47 -57.62 97.29
N ASN A 205 -54.49 -57.95 96.44
CA ASN A 205 -53.74 -59.21 96.53
C ASN A 205 -52.53 -59.12 97.50
N ASN A 206 -52.80 -58.92 98.79
CA ASN A 206 -51.83 -58.57 99.86
C ASN A 206 -50.86 -59.68 100.29
N ASN A 207 -50.41 -60.58 99.40
CA ASN A 207 -49.65 -61.78 99.79
C ASN A 207 -48.31 -61.98 99.04
N ALA A 208 -47.77 -60.92 98.43
CA ALA A 208 -46.42 -60.87 97.87
C ALA A 208 -45.48 -60.00 98.76
N PRO A 209 -44.18 -60.30 98.85
CA PRO A 209 -43.23 -59.52 99.66
C PRO A 209 -43.05 -58.07 99.15
N PRO A 210 -42.62 -57.14 100.01
CA PRO A 210 -42.73 -55.71 99.76
C PRO A 210 -41.63 -55.14 98.84
N GLY A 211 -41.89 -55.10 97.53
CA GLY A 211 -41.36 -54.06 96.65
C GLY A 211 -39.89 -54.10 96.23
N ASP A 212 -39.13 -55.14 96.57
CA ASP A 212 -37.71 -55.24 96.19
C ASP A 212 -37.52 -55.64 94.70
N ASP A 213 -38.28 -56.60 94.15
CA ASP A 213 -38.16 -57.02 92.73
C ASP A 213 -38.27 -55.85 91.72
N ALA A 214 -39.10 -54.84 92.03
CA ALA A 214 -39.27 -53.66 91.19
C ALA A 214 -38.15 -52.63 91.38
N ARG A 215 -37.48 -52.60 92.54
CA ARG A 215 -36.29 -51.77 92.76
C ARG A 215 -35.07 -52.38 92.09
N ASP A 216 -34.90 -53.69 92.23
CA ASP A 216 -33.80 -54.44 91.62
C ASP A 216 -33.81 -54.38 90.08
N THR A 217 -34.99 -54.16 89.46
CA THR A 217 -35.09 -53.89 88.02
C THR A 217 -34.85 -52.42 87.63
N LEU A 218 -35.09 -51.46 88.53
CA LEU A 218 -34.92 -50.02 88.27
C LEU A 218 -33.52 -49.49 88.60
N ASP A 219 -32.83 -50.07 89.57
CA ASP A 219 -31.46 -49.71 89.94
C ASP A 219 -30.45 -49.81 88.78
N PRO A 220 -30.40 -50.90 87.98
CA PRO A 220 -29.51 -50.95 86.81
C PRO A 220 -29.91 -49.96 85.70
N MET A 221 -31.21 -49.61 85.59
CA MET A 221 -31.65 -48.55 84.67
C MET A 221 -31.17 -47.18 85.14
N ARG A 222 -31.32 -46.87 86.43
CA ARG A 222 -30.80 -45.63 87.06
C ARG A 222 -29.30 -45.48 86.83
N ASP A 223 -28.53 -46.54 87.09
CA ASP A 223 -27.08 -46.48 86.99
C ASP A 223 -26.63 -46.29 85.52
N ALA A 224 -27.30 -46.94 84.57
CA ALA A 224 -27.12 -46.69 83.14
C ALA A 224 -27.56 -45.28 82.70
N HIS A 225 -28.60 -44.70 83.30
CA HIS A 225 -29.05 -43.33 83.04
C HIS A 225 -28.02 -42.31 83.53
N VAL A 226 -27.41 -42.53 84.69
CA VAL A 226 -26.32 -41.67 85.21
C VAL A 226 -25.11 -41.68 84.29
N GLU A 227 -24.68 -42.85 83.80
CA GLU A 227 -23.61 -42.96 82.81
C GLU A 227 -23.98 -42.27 81.49
N THR A 228 -25.20 -42.53 80.97
CA THR A 228 -25.70 -41.93 79.73
C THR A 228 -25.72 -40.40 79.82
N LEU A 229 -26.25 -39.82 80.91
CA LEU A 229 -26.28 -38.37 81.12
C LEU A 229 -24.87 -37.76 81.16
N ALA A 230 -23.91 -38.41 81.85
CA ALA A 230 -22.52 -37.96 81.87
C ALA A 230 -21.86 -38.00 80.48
N THR A 231 -22.19 -39.00 79.64
CA THR A 231 -21.72 -39.02 78.24
C THR A 231 -22.38 -37.94 77.38
N LEU A 232 -23.66 -37.63 77.62
CA LEU A 232 -24.37 -36.55 76.91
C LEU A 232 -23.83 -35.16 77.24
N GLU A 233 -23.46 -34.89 78.50
CA GLU A 233 -22.81 -33.63 78.89
C GLU A 233 -21.44 -33.45 78.20
N ALA A 234 -20.68 -34.54 78.05
CA ALA A 234 -19.41 -34.52 77.32
C ALA A 234 -19.58 -34.37 75.79
N ASP A 235 -20.59 -35.05 75.22
CA ASP A 235 -20.92 -34.97 73.80
C ASP A 235 -21.50 -33.57 73.44
N ASP A 236 -22.26 -32.92 74.33
CA ASP A 236 -22.72 -31.53 74.18
C ASP A 236 -21.56 -30.53 74.25
N ALA A 237 -20.67 -30.67 75.23
CA ALA A 237 -19.49 -29.80 75.37
C ALA A 237 -18.57 -29.85 74.13
N THR A 238 -18.38 -31.03 73.53
CA THR A 238 -17.60 -31.18 72.28
C THR A 238 -18.35 -30.61 71.06
N THR A 239 -19.67 -30.76 71.02
CA THR A 239 -20.53 -30.17 69.97
C THR A 239 -20.54 -28.63 70.04
N ALA A 240 -20.59 -28.06 71.24
CA ALA A 240 -20.48 -26.62 71.47
C ALA A 240 -19.11 -26.06 71.03
N ALA A 241 -18.02 -26.75 71.35
CA ALA A 241 -16.67 -26.38 70.89
C ALA A 241 -16.55 -26.42 69.35
N PHE A 242 -17.13 -27.43 68.70
CA PHE A 242 -17.23 -27.48 67.24
C PHE A 242 -18.04 -26.31 66.67
N HIS A 243 -19.17 -25.94 67.28
CA HIS A 243 -19.98 -24.80 66.82
C HIS A 243 -19.21 -23.47 66.85
N GLU A 244 -18.39 -23.24 67.89
CA GLU A 244 -17.53 -22.05 67.96
C GLU A 244 -16.45 -22.07 66.86
N HIS A 245 -15.80 -23.23 66.64
CA HIS A 245 -14.81 -23.38 65.56
C HIS A 245 -15.43 -23.18 64.17
N ALA A 246 -16.57 -23.82 63.89
CA ALA A 246 -17.31 -23.68 62.64
C ALA A 246 -17.78 -22.24 62.40
N HIS A 247 -18.16 -21.51 63.46
CA HIS A 247 -18.47 -20.08 63.37
C HIS A 247 -17.23 -19.26 62.99
N ALA A 248 -16.09 -19.49 63.64
CA ALA A 248 -14.83 -18.81 63.30
C ALA A 248 -14.40 -19.09 61.84
N CYS A 249 -14.45 -20.35 61.41
CA CYS A 249 -14.19 -20.76 60.02
C CYS A 249 -15.15 -20.10 59.02
N LYS A 250 -16.45 -20.04 59.31
CA LYS A 250 -17.45 -19.33 58.49
C LYS A 250 -17.11 -17.83 58.36
N VAL A 251 -16.70 -17.18 59.44
CA VAL A 251 -16.28 -15.75 59.42
C VAL A 251 -15.02 -15.57 58.58
N ALA A 252 -14.02 -16.44 58.73
CA ALA A 252 -12.80 -16.42 57.93
C ALA A 252 -13.07 -16.63 56.43
N MET A 253 -13.86 -17.65 56.07
CA MET A 253 -14.29 -17.89 54.69
C MET A 253 -15.08 -16.70 54.11
N SER A 254 -15.98 -16.11 54.89
CA SER A 254 -16.75 -14.93 54.48
C SER A 254 -15.85 -13.70 54.25
N ALA A 255 -14.80 -13.52 55.06
CA ALA A 255 -13.81 -12.47 54.87
C ALA A 255 -12.91 -12.75 53.64
N CYS A 256 -12.52 -14.00 53.40
CA CYS A 256 -11.80 -14.44 52.22
C CYS A 256 -12.58 -14.14 50.93
N ALA A 257 -13.83 -14.60 50.85
CA ALA A 257 -14.71 -14.38 49.70
C ALA A 257 -14.92 -12.89 49.41
N HIS A 258 -15.13 -12.06 50.43
CA HIS A 258 -15.21 -10.60 50.25
C HIS A 258 -13.91 -9.97 49.75
N ARG A 259 -12.74 -10.44 50.20
CA ARG A 259 -11.43 -9.97 49.67
C ARG A 259 -11.26 -10.38 48.20
N GLN A 260 -11.56 -11.62 47.86
CA GLN A 260 -11.51 -12.12 46.48
C GLN A 260 -12.46 -11.35 45.56
N LEU A 261 -13.74 -11.18 45.93
CA LEU A 261 -14.73 -10.43 45.14
C LEU A 261 -14.34 -8.95 44.91
N ARG A 262 -13.76 -8.29 45.92
CA ARG A 262 -13.22 -6.93 45.78
C ARG A 262 -12.05 -6.89 44.79
N SER A 263 -11.14 -7.85 44.87
CA SER A 263 -10.00 -7.96 43.95
C SER A 263 -10.45 -8.27 42.52
N ILE A 264 -11.41 -9.20 42.33
CA ILE A 264 -12.05 -9.48 41.03
C ILE A 264 -12.67 -8.21 40.45
N SER A 265 -13.41 -7.44 41.25
CA SER A 265 -14.02 -6.18 40.83
C SER A 265 -12.97 -5.16 40.37
N ALA A 266 -11.85 -5.04 41.10
CA ALA A 266 -10.75 -4.15 40.72
C ALA A 266 -10.07 -4.61 39.41
N MET A 267 -9.82 -5.91 39.23
CA MET A 267 -9.26 -6.44 37.98
C MET A 267 -10.22 -6.25 36.80
N GLN A 268 -11.53 -6.44 36.99
CA GLN A 268 -12.54 -6.20 35.94
C GLN A 268 -12.60 -4.73 35.49
N ILE A 269 -12.43 -3.78 36.43
CA ILE A 269 -12.28 -2.35 36.09
C ILE A 269 -10.99 -2.12 35.30
N SER A 270 -9.87 -2.70 35.74
CA SER A 270 -8.58 -2.60 35.04
C SER A 270 -8.64 -3.16 33.61
N ILE A 271 -9.27 -4.32 33.40
CA ILE A 271 -9.51 -4.92 32.08
C ILE A 271 -10.32 -3.97 31.18
N ARG A 272 -11.37 -3.33 31.73
CA ARG A 272 -12.21 -2.38 31.00
C ARG A 272 -11.39 -1.15 30.57
N ASP A 273 -10.64 -0.57 31.49
CA ASP A 273 -9.79 0.59 31.22
C ASP A 273 -8.67 0.28 30.23
N MET A 274 -8.09 -0.91 30.31
CA MET A 274 -7.13 -1.42 29.33
C MET A 274 -7.73 -1.53 27.93
N ARG A 275 -8.93 -2.10 27.79
CA ARG A 275 -9.64 -2.20 26.52
C ARG A 275 -9.92 -0.82 25.93
N ASN A 276 -10.34 0.14 26.76
CA ASN A 276 -10.57 1.53 26.35
C ASN A 276 -9.27 2.20 25.88
N LYS A 277 -8.15 2.02 26.60
CA LYS A 277 -6.82 2.50 26.20
C LYS A 277 -6.36 1.88 24.88
N GLN A 278 -6.61 0.60 24.66
CA GLN A 278 -6.25 -0.08 23.40
C GLN A 278 -6.98 0.54 22.19
N VAL A 279 -8.30 0.81 22.30
CA VAL A 279 -9.06 1.48 21.24
C VAL A 279 -8.56 2.91 20.98
N ALA A 280 -8.21 3.65 22.03
CA ALA A 280 -7.58 4.97 21.87
C ALA A 280 -6.21 4.88 21.17
N PHE A 281 -5.40 3.85 21.46
CA PHE A 281 -4.10 3.67 20.82
C PHE A 281 -4.17 3.18 19.38
N THR A 282 -5.15 2.36 18.98
CA THR A 282 -5.33 2.01 17.55
C THR A 282 -5.71 3.26 16.74
N GLU A 283 -6.55 4.14 17.28
CA GLU A 283 -6.88 5.42 16.66
C GLU A 283 -5.65 6.35 16.56
N VAL A 284 -4.85 6.47 17.63
CA VAL A 284 -3.60 7.25 17.61
C VAL A 284 -2.57 6.66 16.63
N ALA A 285 -2.44 5.33 16.54
CA ALA A 285 -1.58 4.68 15.57
C ALA A 285 -2.02 4.97 14.12
N ALA A 286 -3.33 4.95 13.84
CA ALA A 286 -3.88 5.33 12.54
C ALA A 286 -3.61 6.81 12.21
N ARG A 287 -3.74 7.72 13.19
CA ARG A 287 -3.34 9.13 13.03
C ARG A 287 -1.84 9.27 12.76
N GLN A 288 -0.99 8.48 13.42
CA GLN A 288 0.46 8.49 13.17
C GLN A 288 0.82 7.99 11.77
N GLU A 289 0.27 6.87 11.30
CA GLU A 289 0.50 6.42 9.91
C GLU A 289 0.07 7.49 8.91
N ASN A 290 -1.08 8.15 9.13
CA ASN A 290 -1.51 9.26 8.29
C ASN A 290 -0.49 10.41 8.27
N ALA A 291 0.07 10.81 9.42
CA ALA A 291 1.13 11.82 9.49
C ALA A 291 2.45 11.36 8.81
N PHE A 292 2.79 10.07 8.90
CA PHE A 292 3.96 9.51 8.24
C PHE A 292 3.84 9.43 6.70
N ARG A 293 2.62 9.40 6.13
CA ARG A 293 2.41 9.35 4.67
C ARG A 293 3.10 10.52 3.95
N GLU A 294 3.05 11.73 4.50
CA GLU A 294 3.72 12.90 3.89
C GLU A 294 5.25 12.73 3.83
N LEU A 295 5.85 12.16 4.88
CA LEU A 295 7.28 11.85 4.91
C LEU A 295 7.63 10.71 3.94
N ARG A 296 6.73 9.73 3.76
CA ARG A 296 6.88 8.67 2.74
C ARG A 296 6.85 9.24 1.31
N VAL A 297 6.06 10.29 1.03
CA VAL A 297 6.10 11.01 -0.26
C VAL A 297 7.47 11.64 -0.48
N ALA A 298 8.00 12.39 0.50
CA ALA A 298 9.34 12.99 0.41
C ALA A 298 10.46 11.94 0.22
N ARG A 299 10.32 10.75 0.82
CA ARG A 299 11.24 9.61 0.62
C ARG A 299 11.15 9.00 -0.79
N ARG A 300 9.95 8.94 -1.37
CA ARG A 300 9.70 8.33 -2.69
C ARG A 300 10.00 9.27 -3.86
N LEU A 301 9.97 10.58 -3.66
CA LEU A 301 10.11 11.59 -4.71
C LEU A 301 11.32 11.38 -5.66
N PRO A 302 12.53 11.00 -5.19
CA PRO A 302 13.65 10.65 -6.09
C PRO A 302 13.32 9.56 -7.11
N ARG A 303 12.60 8.51 -6.69
CA ARG A 303 12.26 7.37 -7.56
C ARG A 303 11.14 7.73 -8.55
N VAL A 304 10.15 8.49 -8.09
CA VAL A 304 9.08 9.01 -8.95
C VAL A 304 9.65 9.96 -10.00
N TYR A 305 10.64 10.77 -9.64
CA TYR A 305 11.36 11.63 -10.58
C TYR A 305 12.14 10.81 -11.63
N ALA A 306 12.86 9.77 -11.20
CA ALA A 306 13.55 8.86 -12.10
C ALA A 306 12.59 8.17 -13.10
N ALA A 307 11.44 7.69 -12.63
CA ALA A 307 10.39 7.14 -13.49
C ALA A 307 9.79 8.17 -14.45
N SER A 308 9.66 9.42 -14.01
CA SER A 308 9.20 10.53 -14.87
C SER A 308 10.18 10.82 -16.01
N LEU A 309 11.48 10.76 -15.76
CA LEU A 309 12.50 10.94 -16.81
C LEU A 309 12.51 9.77 -17.81
N ALA A 310 12.38 8.53 -17.32
CA ALA A 310 12.29 7.35 -18.18
C ALA A 310 11.03 7.38 -19.09
N GLU A 311 9.87 7.78 -18.55
CA GLU A 311 8.64 7.97 -19.34
C GLU A 311 8.76 9.13 -20.35
N VAL A 312 9.49 10.21 -20.04
CA VAL A 312 9.78 11.28 -21.03
C VAL A 312 10.64 10.75 -22.18
N ALA A 313 11.68 9.96 -21.90
CA ALA A 313 12.51 9.34 -22.93
C ALA A 313 11.70 8.36 -23.80
N ARG A 314 10.82 7.56 -23.18
CA ARG A 314 9.92 6.64 -23.86
C ARG A 314 8.94 7.35 -24.79
N ARG A 315 8.32 8.45 -24.35
CA ARG A 315 7.44 9.28 -25.19
C ARG A 315 8.18 9.89 -26.36
N ARG A 316 9.45 10.27 -26.17
CA ARG A 316 10.31 10.78 -27.22
C ARG A 316 10.61 9.71 -28.27
N ALA A 317 11.05 8.50 -27.87
CA ALA A 317 11.32 7.41 -28.80
C ALA A 317 10.09 7.05 -29.65
N ARG A 318 8.89 7.04 -29.04
CA ARG A 318 7.62 6.87 -29.78
C ARG A 318 7.33 8.00 -30.75
N ALA A 319 7.61 9.26 -30.38
CA ALA A 319 7.43 10.39 -31.29
C ALA A 319 8.41 10.34 -32.47
N GLU A 320 9.64 9.86 -32.24
CA GLU A 320 10.65 9.63 -33.28
C GLU A 320 10.22 8.47 -34.23
N GLU A 321 9.63 7.40 -33.71
CA GLU A 321 9.02 6.31 -34.49
C GLU A 321 7.80 6.76 -35.32
N PHE A 322 6.90 7.57 -34.75
CA PHE A 322 5.80 8.14 -35.54
C PHE A 322 6.31 9.09 -36.64
N ALA A 323 7.39 9.83 -36.39
CA ALA A 323 8.01 10.68 -37.38
C ALA A 323 8.72 9.88 -38.50
N SER A 324 9.40 8.76 -38.19
CA SER A 324 10.03 7.93 -39.22
C SER A 324 8.98 7.27 -40.13
N ARG A 325 7.93 6.68 -39.56
CA ARG A 325 6.81 6.10 -40.32
C ARG A 325 6.11 7.12 -41.21
N ALA A 326 5.91 8.35 -40.72
CA ALA A 326 5.34 9.43 -41.52
C ALA A 326 6.26 9.89 -42.66
N SER A 327 7.58 9.93 -42.43
CA SER A 327 8.56 10.21 -43.48
C SER A 327 8.51 9.13 -44.56
N ALA A 328 8.59 7.84 -44.19
CA ALA A 328 8.53 6.72 -45.12
C ALA A 328 7.27 6.72 -45.98
N LEU A 329 6.10 7.01 -45.38
CA LEU A 329 4.85 7.17 -46.13
C LEU A 329 4.90 8.37 -47.10
N SER A 330 5.48 9.50 -46.68
CA SER A 330 5.62 10.68 -47.56
C SER A 330 6.59 10.43 -48.72
N ASP A 331 7.64 9.65 -48.50
CA ASP A 331 8.61 9.26 -49.52
C ASP A 331 8.00 8.25 -50.51
N ALA A 332 7.21 7.26 -50.04
CA ALA A 332 6.48 6.34 -50.90
C ALA A 332 5.46 7.07 -51.79
N MET A 333 4.69 8.01 -51.23
CA MET A 333 3.74 8.83 -51.99
C MET A 333 4.46 9.77 -52.98
N ARG A 334 5.66 10.24 -52.65
CA ARG A 334 6.52 11.03 -53.54
C ARG A 334 7.02 10.19 -54.72
N ARG A 335 7.55 8.99 -54.47
CA ARG A 335 7.96 8.04 -55.52
C ARG A 335 6.80 7.69 -56.46
N ARG A 336 5.61 7.40 -55.93
CA ARG A 336 4.41 7.12 -56.76
C ARG A 336 4.02 8.31 -57.64
N ARG A 337 4.13 9.54 -57.11
CA ARG A 337 3.93 10.77 -57.89
C ARG A 337 5.00 10.96 -58.96
N GLU A 338 6.26 10.66 -58.67
CA GLU A 338 7.39 10.77 -59.61
C GLU A 338 7.19 9.81 -60.81
N ARG A 339 6.77 8.56 -60.57
CA ARG A 339 6.37 7.61 -61.63
C ARG A 339 5.19 8.12 -62.47
N GLU A 340 4.10 8.54 -61.83
CA GLU A 340 2.93 9.12 -62.52
C GLU A 340 3.29 10.36 -63.36
N MET A 341 4.22 11.21 -62.88
CA MET A 341 4.71 12.35 -63.65
C MET A 341 5.55 11.89 -64.86
N ALA A 342 6.40 10.87 -64.71
CA ALA A 342 7.12 10.27 -65.83
C ALA A 342 6.16 9.70 -66.89
N THR A 343 5.13 8.96 -66.49
CA THR A 343 4.09 8.42 -67.39
C THR A 343 3.29 9.53 -68.10
N ARG A 344 2.97 10.62 -67.40
CA ARG A 344 2.36 11.81 -68.04
C ARG A 344 3.30 12.48 -69.03
N GLU A 345 4.59 12.56 -68.73
CA GLU A 345 5.58 13.14 -69.64
C GLU A 345 5.84 12.27 -70.88
N THR A 346 5.90 10.94 -70.74
CA THR A 346 6.05 10.03 -71.89
C THR A 346 4.80 10.11 -72.77
N PHE A 347 3.60 10.09 -72.18
CA PHE A 347 2.34 10.34 -72.92
C PHE A 347 2.33 11.71 -73.62
N ALA A 348 2.80 12.76 -72.94
CA ALA A 348 2.87 14.10 -73.52
C ALA A 348 3.83 14.16 -74.73
N ARG A 349 5.02 13.55 -74.59
CA ARG A 349 6.05 13.46 -75.64
C ARG A 349 5.63 12.59 -76.83
N ALA A 350 4.93 11.48 -76.60
CA ALA A 350 4.54 10.52 -77.62
C ALA A 350 3.22 10.92 -78.32
N THR A 351 2.18 11.23 -77.54
CA THR A 351 0.79 11.27 -78.00
C THR A 351 0.20 12.68 -77.99
N ALA A 352 0.35 13.43 -76.88
CA ALA A 352 -0.33 14.72 -76.74
C ALA A 352 0.10 15.78 -77.79
N ARG A 353 1.31 15.66 -78.34
CA ARG A 353 1.82 16.49 -79.45
C ARG A 353 0.95 16.48 -80.73
N TYR A 354 0.04 15.51 -80.88
CA TYR A 354 -0.87 15.41 -82.02
C TYR A 354 -2.25 16.01 -81.74
N LEU A 355 -2.54 16.43 -80.50
CA LEU A 355 -3.82 17.03 -80.12
C LEU A 355 -3.71 18.57 -80.15
N PRO A 356 -4.74 19.29 -80.65
CA PRO A 356 -4.89 20.72 -80.47
C PRO A 356 -4.88 21.12 -78.98
N SER A 357 -4.23 22.25 -78.65
CA SER A 357 -3.96 22.66 -77.27
C SER A 357 -5.23 22.92 -76.44
N ASP A 358 -6.29 23.41 -77.09
CA ASP A 358 -7.62 23.61 -76.51
C ASP A 358 -8.26 22.27 -76.08
N VAL A 359 -8.03 21.20 -76.83
CA VAL A 359 -8.49 19.85 -76.45
C VAL A 359 -7.66 19.28 -75.29
N VAL A 360 -6.34 19.49 -75.30
CA VAL A 360 -5.45 19.06 -74.20
C VAL A 360 -5.81 19.76 -72.87
N GLU A 361 -6.12 21.06 -72.93
CA GLU A 361 -6.56 21.84 -71.77
C GLU A 361 -7.97 21.44 -71.30
N ALA A 362 -8.93 21.29 -72.23
CA ALA A 362 -10.31 20.90 -71.90
C ALA A 362 -10.42 19.48 -71.29
N LEU A 363 -9.53 18.56 -71.68
CA LEU A 363 -9.42 17.22 -71.08
C LEU A 363 -8.63 17.20 -69.77
N GLY A 364 -8.06 18.32 -69.33
CA GLY A 364 -7.28 18.41 -68.10
C GLY A 364 -5.95 17.67 -68.13
N LEU A 365 -5.42 17.31 -69.30
CA LEU A 365 -4.19 16.53 -69.46
C LEU A 365 -2.93 17.30 -68.99
N ASN A 366 -3.01 18.64 -68.97
CA ASN A 366 -1.99 19.53 -68.40
C ASN A 366 -2.12 19.71 -66.86
N SER A 367 -3.08 19.04 -66.21
CA SER A 367 -3.28 19.16 -64.77
C SER A 367 -2.09 18.55 -64.00
N PRO A 368 -1.54 19.23 -62.97
CA PRO A 368 -0.45 18.68 -62.19
C PRO A 368 -0.87 17.43 -61.43
N ALA A 369 0.04 16.47 -61.28
CA ALA A 369 -0.19 15.31 -60.42
C ALA A 369 -0.54 15.75 -58.98
N PRO A 370 -1.39 14.99 -58.24
CA PRO A 370 -1.76 15.33 -56.87
C PRO A 370 -0.55 15.30 -55.92
N ALA A 371 -0.56 16.18 -54.91
CA ALA A 371 0.49 16.25 -53.90
C ALA A 371 -0.01 15.69 -52.56
N CYS A 372 0.68 14.69 -52.02
CA CYS A 372 0.42 14.18 -50.68
C CYS A 372 1.32 14.89 -49.66
N VAL A 373 0.75 15.38 -48.55
CA VAL A 373 1.51 15.99 -47.45
C VAL A 373 1.16 15.28 -46.15
N VAL A 374 2.09 14.45 -45.65
CA VAL A 374 1.95 13.75 -44.38
C VAL A 374 2.47 14.64 -43.25
N ARG A 375 1.69 14.82 -42.17
CA ARG A 375 2.07 15.69 -41.04
C ARG A 375 1.80 15.02 -39.69
N VAL A 376 2.84 14.85 -38.89
CA VAL A 376 2.71 14.40 -37.48
C VAL A 376 2.40 15.62 -36.60
N THR A 377 1.25 15.63 -35.95
CA THR A 377 0.85 16.68 -35.00
C THR A 377 1.14 16.26 -33.57
N SER A 378 1.96 17.04 -32.86
CA SER A 378 2.34 16.75 -31.47
C SER A 378 1.28 17.24 -30.47
N GLY A 379 0.15 16.54 -30.43
CA GLY A 379 -0.82 16.58 -29.33
C GLY A 379 -2.21 17.09 -29.71
N GLY A 380 -3.24 16.37 -29.23
CA GLY A 380 -4.50 17.02 -28.86
C GLY A 380 -5.76 16.80 -29.69
N GLY A 381 -5.89 15.72 -30.46
CA GLY A 381 -7.20 15.23 -30.95
C GLY A 381 -7.83 16.01 -32.12
N GLY A 382 -8.54 15.29 -32.99
CA GLY A 382 -9.20 15.87 -34.16
C GLY A 382 -10.42 16.71 -33.80
N GLY A 383 -10.62 17.78 -34.57
CA GLY A 383 -11.79 18.65 -34.57
C GLY A 383 -11.65 19.59 -35.76
N GLU A 384 -12.61 19.55 -36.67
CA GLU A 384 -12.53 20.22 -37.96
C GLU A 384 -12.66 21.75 -37.85
N ASP A 385 -12.14 22.40 -38.89
CA ASP A 385 -12.55 23.72 -39.39
C ASP A 385 -12.70 24.87 -38.38
N ARG A 386 -11.55 25.51 -38.09
CA ARG A 386 -11.49 26.97 -38.16
C ARG A 386 -10.06 27.44 -38.41
N GLY A 387 -9.91 28.35 -39.37
CA GLY A 387 -8.67 29.10 -39.56
C GLY A 387 -8.34 29.99 -38.37
N GLU A 388 -7.16 30.61 -38.42
CA GLU A 388 -6.62 31.59 -37.47
C GLU A 388 -5.79 31.04 -36.29
N ALA A 389 -4.48 30.90 -36.56
CA ALA A 389 -3.38 31.30 -35.66
C ALA A 389 -3.34 30.80 -34.20
N ALA A 390 -3.80 29.58 -33.90
CA ALA A 390 -3.49 28.92 -32.62
C ALA A 390 -2.24 28.02 -32.72
N THR A 391 -1.05 28.61 -32.59
CA THR A 391 0.20 27.85 -32.36
C THR A 391 0.21 27.25 -30.96
N ALA A 392 -0.54 26.15 -30.78
CA ALA A 392 -0.53 25.32 -29.59
C ALA A 392 0.91 24.82 -29.34
N THR A 393 1.64 25.58 -28.52
CA THR A 393 3.08 25.42 -28.38
C THR A 393 3.35 24.26 -27.43
N ALA A 394 3.20 23.03 -27.95
CA ALA A 394 3.57 21.82 -27.25
C ALA A 394 5.00 21.98 -26.73
N THR A 395 5.15 22.02 -25.40
CA THR A 395 6.46 22.27 -24.80
C THR A 395 7.35 21.08 -25.15
N PRO A 396 8.49 21.29 -25.83
CA PRO A 396 9.29 20.19 -26.34
C PRO A 396 9.73 19.28 -25.19
N LEU A 397 9.56 17.97 -25.39
CA LEU A 397 10.01 16.97 -24.44
C LEU A 397 11.51 17.14 -24.16
N ALA A 398 11.90 16.95 -22.90
CA ALA A 398 13.29 17.08 -22.51
C ALA A 398 14.18 16.08 -23.28
N ILE A 399 15.35 16.53 -23.75
CA ILE A 399 16.36 15.66 -24.35
C ILE A 399 17.00 14.85 -23.23
N VAL A 400 16.47 13.65 -22.96
CA VAL A 400 17.07 12.67 -22.04
C VAL A 400 18.09 11.86 -22.86
N THR A 401 19.35 11.89 -22.46
CA THR A 401 20.43 11.19 -23.19
C THR A 401 20.49 9.70 -22.85
N GLU A 402 21.21 8.91 -23.66
CA GLU A 402 21.40 7.48 -23.37
C GLU A 402 22.15 7.27 -22.04
N ASP A 403 23.07 8.17 -21.69
CA ASP A 403 23.78 8.10 -20.41
C ASP A 403 22.89 8.47 -19.21
N ASP A 404 21.87 9.32 -19.40
CA ASP A 404 20.84 9.56 -18.39
C ASP A 404 20.03 8.29 -18.14
N LEU A 405 19.62 7.57 -19.19
CA LEU A 405 18.92 6.27 -19.07
C LEU A 405 19.78 5.22 -18.38
N ARG A 406 21.07 5.14 -18.70
CA ARG A 406 22.03 4.22 -18.04
C ARG A 406 22.25 4.57 -16.56
N ARG A 407 22.26 5.86 -16.20
CA ARG A 407 22.31 6.32 -14.80
C ARG A 407 21.03 5.97 -14.05
N LEU A 408 19.86 6.25 -14.65
CA LEU A 408 18.54 5.91 -14.10
C LEU A 408 18.40 4.41 -13.82
N GLY A 409 18.85 3.55 -14.75
CA GLY A 409 18.85 2.10 -14.56
C GLY A 409 19.75 1.63 -13.40
N LYS A 410 20.95 2.20 -13.27
CA LYS A 410 21.86 1.90 -12.14
C LYS A 410 21.28 2.36 -10.80
N ASP A 411 20.74 3.57 -10.73
CA ASP A 411 20.15 4.13 -9.51
C ASP A 411 18.89 3.38 -9.07
N ALA A 412 18.08 2.88 -10.01
CA ALA A 412 16.95 2.00 -9.73
C ALA A 412 17.40 0.65 -9.11
N LEU A 413 18.49 0.05 -9.62
CA LEU A 413 19.06 -1.20 -9.11
C LEU A 413 19.70 -1.05 -7.71
N LEU A 414 20.32 0.10 -7.44
CA LEU A 414 20.89 0.41 -6.12
C LEU A 414 19.79 0.75 -5.11
N GLY A 415 18.73 1.43 -5.56
CA GLY A 415 17.57 1.80 -4.75
C GLY A 415 16.77 0.61 -4.21
N THR A 416 16.71 -0.52 -4.93
CA THR A 416 16.09 -1.75 -4.43
C THR A 416 16.94 -2.46 -3.38
N ARG A 417 18.27 -2.54 -3.55
CA ARG A 417 19.18 -3.16 -2.55
C ARG A 417 19.26 -2.35 -1.25
N ALA A 418 19.29 -1.02 -1.31
CA ALA A 418 19.46 -0.16 -0.13
C ALA A 418 18.27 -0.15 0.86
N SER A 419 17.13 -0.79 0.53
CA SER A 419 16.00 -0.94 1.45
C SER A 419 16.02 -2.26 2.23
N GLY A 420 16.95 -3.17 1.92
CA GLY A 420 17.12 -4.45 2.61
C GLY A 420 18.29 -4.40 3.59
N SER A 421 18.05 -3.92 4.82
CA SER A 421 18.97 -4.13 5.94
C SER A 421 18.87 -5.58 6.42
N GLY A 422 19.44 -6.49 5.64
CA GLY A 422 19.43 -7.94 5.84
C GLY A 422 20.45 -8.56 4.91
N ALA A 423 21.71 -8.55 5.34
CA ALA A 423 22.82 -9.02 4.52
C ALA A 423 22.82 -10.54 4.41
N LEU A 424 22.49 -11.05 3.22
CA LEU A 424 22.98 -12.35 2.76
C LEU A 424 24.00 -12.08 1.64
N SER A 425 25.27 -12.30 1.99
CA SER A 425 26.39 -12.15 1.06
C SER A 425 26.45 -13.37 0.15
N LEU A 426 25.83 -13.27 -1.03
CA LEU A 426 26.10 -14.16 -2.14
C LEU A 426 27.15 -13.52 -3.05
N SER A 427 28.40 -13.79 -2.72
CA SER A 427 29.54 -13.68 -3.63
C SER A 427 29.34 -14.67 -4.77
N GLY A 428 28.95 -14.16 -5.94
CA GLY A 428 28.85 -14.87 -7.21
C GLY A 428 29.45 -14.00 -8.31
N GLU A 429 30.20 -14.61 -9.21
CA GLU A 429 31.28 -13.91 -9.92
C GLU A 429 30.82 -13.05 -11.10
N ARG A 430 31.67 -12.07 -11.44
CA ARG A 430 31.45 -11.12 -12.54
C ARG A 430 31.85 -11.76 -13.86
N SER A 431 30.95 -12.48 -14.51
CA SER A 431 31.10 -12.83 -15.93
C SER A 431 30.42 -11.79 -16.82
N SER A 432 31.25 -11.00 -17.51
CA SER A 432 30.81 -10.03 -18.51
C SER A 432 30.40 -10.73 -19.81
N SER A 433 29.17 -11.25 -19.90
CA SER A 433 28.64 -11.72 -21.18
C SER A 433 28.17 -10.54 -22.04
N SER A 434 28.93 -10.26 -23.10
CA SER A 434 28.48 -9.42 -24.20
C SER A 434 27.30 -10.11 -24.89
N VAL A 435 26.08 -9.66 -24.63
CA VAL A 435 24.90 -10.12 -25.37
C VAL A 435 24.84 -9.37 -26.68
N VAL A 436 25.45 -9.95 -27.72
CA VAL A 436 25.01 -9.72 -29.09
C VAL A 436 23.65 -10.40 -29.22
N VAL A 437 22.63 -9.62 -29.60
CA VAL A 437 21.32 -10.15 -29.97
C VAL A 437 21.30 -10.16 -31.49
N ASP A 438 21.32 -11.35 -32.10
CA ASP A 438 20.94 -11.49 -33.50
C ASP A 438 19.43 -11.25 -33.61
N VAL A 439 19.07 -10.10 -34.19
CA VAL A 439 17.69 -9.68 -34.45
C VAL A 439 17.44 -9.83 -35.93
N GLU A 440 16.92 -11.00 -36.35
CA GLU A 440 16.56 -11.22 -37.77
C GLU A 440 15.24 -11.98 -38.00
N THR A 441 14.60 -12.54 -36.97
CA THR A 441 13.50 -13.53 -37.16
C THR A 441 12.13 -13.18 -36.57
N VAL A 442 11.91 -11.97 -36.03
CA VAL A 442 10.61 -11.58 -35.39
C VAL A 442 9.96 -10.33 -36.03
N ALA A 443 10.56 -9.74 -37.07
CA ALA A 443 10.09 -8.50 -37.71
C ALA A 443 9.17 -8.70 -38.95
N ARG A 444 8.52 -9.87 -39.10
CA ARG A 444 7.64 -10.17 -40.26
C ARG A 444 6.25 -10.69 -39.85
N SER A 445 5.50 -9.89 -39.09
CA SER A 445 4.03 -9.95 -39.01
C SER A 445 3.43 -8.75 -38.27
N THR A 446 3.22 -7.63 -38.98
CA THR A 446 2.05 -6.74 -38.84
C THR A 446 2.16 -5.61 -39.86
N ALA A 447 1.04 -5.30 -40.53
CA ALA A 447 0.93 -4.35 -41.64
C ALA A 447 1.64 -4.75 -42.95
N SER A 448 1.28 -5.91 -43.51
CA SER A 448 1.11 -5.96 -44.96
C SER A 448 -0.11 -5.09 -45.31
N ILE A 449 0.13 -3.98 -46.00
CA ILE A 449 -0.88 -3.32 -46.82
C ILE A 449 -0.56 -3.78 -48.23
N ASP A 450 -1.21 -4.86 -48.63
CA ASP A 450 -1.07 -5.42 -49.96
C ASP A 450 -1.78 -4.50 -50.97
N VAL A 451 -1.04 -3.53 -51.50
CA VAL A 451 -1.39 -2.90 -52.78
C VAL A 451 -0.74 -3.77 -53.85
N ALA A 452 -1.56 -4.56 -54.53
CA ALA A 452 -1.17 -5.16 -55.80
C ALA A 452 -1.13 -4.04 -56.85
N ASP A 453 0.07 -3.51 -57.09
CA ASP A 453 0.41 -2.92 -58.39
C ASP A 453 1.05 -4.08 -59.17
N ASP A 454 0.30 -4.60 -60.14
CA ASP A 454 0.63 -5.73 -61.03
C ASP A 454 0.71 -5.13 -62.44
N ASP A 455 1.79 -4.40 -62.69
CA ASP A 455 2.12 -3.74 -63.97
C ASP A 455 3.58 -4.08 -64.31
N ASP A 456 3.75 -5.12 -65.13
CA ASP A 456 5.04 -5.49 -65.75
C ASP A 456 5.44 -4.41 -66.78
N ASP A 457 6.41 -3.56 -66.46
CA ASP A 457 7.21 -2.80 -67.42
C ASP A 457 8.70 -2.97 -67.05
N ASP A 458 9.37 -3.89 -67.73
CA ASP A 458 10.83 -4.14 -67.63
C ASP A 458 11.61 -2.96 -68.26
N ASP A 459 11.99 -1.96 -67.46
CA ASP A 459 13.08 -1.02 -67.78
C ASP A 459 14.19 -1.17 -66.71
N ASP A 460 15.25 -1.92 -67.07
CA ASP A 460 16.46 -2.14 -66.26
C ASP A 460 17.21 -0.81 -65.97
N ASP A 461 17.18 -0.28 -64.73
CA ASP A 461 18.21 0.66 -64.19
C ASP A 461 18.03 0.98 -62.66
N ASP A 462 17.66 0.00 -61.80
CA ASP A 462 17.34 0.23 -60.36
C ASP A 462 18.44 -0.23 -59.36
N ASP A 463 19.72 -0.25 -59.76
CA ASP A 463 20.89 -0.54 -58.89
C ASP A 463 21.03 0.44 -57.68
N ASP A 464 20.32 1.58 -57.70
CA ASP A 464 20.32 2.59 -56.63
C ASP A 464 19.35 2.26 -55.46
N ASP A 465 18.34 1.39 -55.64
CA ASP A 465 17.29 1.18 -54.62
C ASP A 465 17.70 0.17 -53.52
N ASP A 466 18.59 -0.78 -53.82
CA ASP A 466 19.15 -1.75 -52.86
C ASP A 466 20.00 -1.08 -51.76
N ASP A 467 20.84 -0.13 -52.16
CA ASP A 467 21.71 0.61 -51.23
C ASP A 467 20.88 1.56 -50.33
N ASP A 468 19.73 2.01 -50.82
CA ASP A 468 18.78 2.86 -50.10
C ASP A 468 17.86 2.03 -49.18
N ALA A 469 17.51 0.79 -49.55
CA ALA A 469 16.85 -0.19 -48.69
C ALA A 469 17.75 -0.59 -47.49
N ALA A 470 19.01 -0.95 -47.74
CA ALA A 470 19.96 -1.30 -46.68
C ALA A 470 20.22 -0.14 -45.68
N ARG A 471 20.08 1.11 -46.12
CA ARG A 471 20.15 2.31 -45.26
C ARG A 471 18.89 2.50 -44.41
N ARG A 472 17.70 2.14 -44.92
CA ARG A 472 16.43 2.17 -44.17
C ARG A 472 16.44 1.13 -43.04
N ASP A 473 16.77 -0.13 -43.35
CA ASP A 473 16.80 -1.23 -42.38
C ASP A 473 17.73 -0.92 -41.20
N ARG A 474 18.95 -0.43 -41.47
CA ARG A 474 19.89 -0.01 -40.42
C ARG A 474 19.28 1.08 -39.53
N ARG A 475 18.61 2.07 -40.12
CA ARG A 475 18.00 3.20 -39.40
C ARG A 475 16.84 2.74 -38.52
N ASP A 476 16.01 1.82 -39.00
CA ASP A 476 14.86 1.31 -38.26
C ASP A 476 15.31 0.39 -37.10
N VAL A 477 16.34 -0.43 -37.29
CA VAL A 477 16.97 -1.20 -36.19
C VAL A 477 17.56 -0.29 -35.11
N PHE A 478 18.11 0.89 -35.46
CA PHE A 478 18.56 1.87 -34.47
C PHE A 478 17.39 2.51 -33.69
N LEU A 479 16.29 2.84 -34.37
CA LEU A 479 15.09 3.40 -33.74
C LEU A 479 14.40 2.39 -32.82
N GLU A 480 14.30 1.13 -33.23
CA GLU A 480 13.75 0.05 -32.41
C GLU A 480 14.63 -0.20 -31.17
N ASN A 481 15.96 -0.27 -31.33
CA ASN A 481 16.87 -0.38 -30.20
C ASN A 481 16.72 0.78 -29.20
N ALA A 482 16.58 2.01 -29.68
CA ALA A 482 16.34 3.18 -28.84
C ALA A 482 15.00 3.08 -28.10
N ARG A 483 13.94 2.65 -28.78
CA ARG A 483 12.61 2.41 -28.18
C ARG A 483 12.66 1.32 -27.11
N LEU A 484 13.22 0.15 -27.40
CA LEU A 484 13.30 -0.98 -26.47
C LEU A 484 14.08 -0.60 -25.20
N ARG A 485 15.17 0.15 -25.33
CA ARG A 485 15.93 0.69 -24.17
C ARG A 485 15.09 1.66 -23.34
N ALA A 486 14.30 2.52 -23.98
CA ALA A 486 13.45 3.49 -23.30
C ALA A 486 12.22 2.83 -22.62
N ASP A 487 11.56 1.86 -23.27
CA ASP A 487 10.49 1.05 -22.67
C ASP A 487 11.05 0.24 -21.48
N LEU A 488 12.20 -0.44 -21.61
CA LEU A 488 12.86 -1.17 -20.52
C LEU A 488 13.17 -0.25 -19.32
N ALA A 489 13.76 0.92 -19.56
CA ALA A 489 14.06 1.89 -18.51
C ALA A 489 12.79 2.38 -17.80
N ALA A 490 11.69 2.61 -18.54
CA ALA A 490 10.40 3.00 -17.97
C ALA A 490 9.79 1.88 -17.10
N HIS A 491 9.87 0.62 -17.54
CA HIS A 491 9.41 -0.53 -16.75
C HIS A 491 10.23 -0.73 -15.48
N VAL A 492 11.57 -0.70 -15.56
CA VAL A 492 12.47 -0.80 -14.40
C VAL A 492 12.23 0.32 -13.40
N ALA A 493 12.10 1.56 -13.87
CA ALA A 493 11.84 2.70 -13.00
C ALA A 493 10.44 2.63 -12.35
N THR A 494 9.42 2.17 -13.08
CA THR A 494 8.07 1.93 -12.55
C THR A 494 8.10 0.90 -11.41
N LEU A 495 8.77 -0.24 -11.62
CA LEU A 495 8.97 -1.25 -10.57
C LEU A 495 9.69 -0.68 -9.34
N ALA A 496 10.69 0.18 -9.53
CA ALA A 496 11.39 0.83 -8.42
C ALA A 496 10.52 1.82 -7.60
N THR A 497 9.41 2.34 -8.16
CA THR A 497 8.45 3.16 -7.40
C THR A 497 7.50 2.35 -6.51
N MET A 498 7.38 1.04 -6.74
CA MET A 498 6.60 0.14 -5.89
C MET A 498 7.32 -0.08 -4.55
N ASP A 499 6.56 -0.04 -3.45
CA ASP A 499 7.10 -0.10 -2.08
C ASP A 499 7.09 -1.57 -1.62
N PRO A 500 8.26 -2.21 -1.38
CA PRO A 500 8.32 -3.64 -1.01
C PRO A 500 7.54 -3.93 0.28
N ASN A 501 7.41 -2.95 1.17
CA ASN A 501 6.66 -3.07 2.42
C ASN A 501 5.12 -3.07 2.26
N ARG A 502 4.57 -2.99 1.03
CA ARG A 502 3.11 -3.14 0.82
C ARG A 502 2.64 -4.61 0.84
N ARG A 503 3.54 -5.56 1.13
CA ARG A 503 3.31 -7.02 0.97
C ARG A 503 3.05 -7.79 2.28
N GLY A 504 2.82 -7.11 3.41
CA GLY A 504 2.77 -7.73 4.75
C GLY A 504 1.80 -7.07 5.73
N GLY A 505 0.57 -6.78 5.29
CA GLY A 505 -0.47 -6.16 6.13
C GLY A 505 -1.89 -6.44 5.64
N GLY A 506 -2.09 -7.54 4.92
CA GLY A 506 -3.41 -8.06 4.55
C GLY A 506 -3.78 -9.19 5.51
N ASP A 507 -4.97 -9.10 6.09
CA ASP A 507 -5.48 -10.00 7.12
C ASP A 507 -5.61 -11.45 6.62
N VAL A 508 -5.39 -12.42 7.50
CA VAL A 508 -5.36 -13.85 7.13
C VAL A 508 -6.74 -14.47 7.38
N SER A 509 -7.70 -14.16 6.51
CA SER A 509 -8.94 -14.95 6.38
C SER A 509 -9.60 -14.81 5.01
N SER A 510 -9.96 -15.95 4.41
CA SER A 510 -10.94 -16.10 3.33
C SER A 510 -10.87 -15.14 2.13
N SER A 511 -9.84 -15.26 1.29
CA SER A 511 -9.87 -14.78 -0.10
C SER A 511 -9.08 -15.70 -1.04
N PRO A 512 -9.48 -15.85 -2.31
CA PRO A 512 -8.88 -16.82 -3.23
C PRO A 512 -7.41 -16.51 -3.56
N PRO A 513 -6.63 -17.49 -4.05
CA PRO A 513 -5.23 -17.30 -4.40
C PRO A 513 -5.08 -16.12 -5.38
N SER A 514 -4.36 -15.10 -4.93
CA SER A 514 -4.22 -13.86 -5.70
C SER A 514 -3.44 -14.11 -7.00
N PRO A 515 -3.77 -13.45 -8.12
CA PRO A 515 -3.14 -13.70 -9.44
C PRO A 515 -1.61 -13.46 -9.49
N LEU A 516 -1.04 -12.90 -8.41
CA LEU A 516 0.40 -12.70 -8.22
C LEU A 516 1.19 -13.97 -7.86
N SER A 517 0.54 -15.09 -7.50
CA SER A 517 1.22 -16.40 -7.45
C SER A 517 1.31 -17.00 -8.86
N SER A 518 0.18 -17.09 -9.56
CA SER A 518 0.10 -17.58 -10.95
C SER A 518 1.12 -16.87 -11.85
N ALA A 519 1.09 -15.53 -11.88
CA ALA A 519 2.04 -14.74 -12.68
C ALA A 519 3.51 -14.90 -12.26
N ARG A 520 3.80 -15.32 -11.01
CA ARG A 520 5.17 -15.60 -10.56
C ARG A 520 5.64 -16.97 -11.06
N ASP A 521 4.75 -17.95 -11.01
CA ASP A 521 5.03 -19.32 -11.44
C ASP A 521 5.11 -19.39 -12.98
N GLU A 522 4.27 -18.63 -13.69
CA GLU A 522 4.35 -18.38 -15.14
C GLU A 522 5.67 -17.71 -15.58
N VAL A 523 6.16 -16.73 -14.82
CA VAL A 523 7.48 -16.12 -15.10
C VAL A 523 8.61 -17.11 -14.81
N ALA A 524 8.47 -17.96 -13.80
CA ALA A 524 9.47 -18.99 -13.48
C ALA A 524 9.53 -20.09 -14.56
N THR A 525 8.38 -20.53 -15.10
CA THR A 525 8.35 -21.49 -16.21
C THR A 525 8.85 -20.87 -17.51
N ALA A 526 8.48 -19.62 -17.82
CA ALA A 526 8.97 -18.91 -19.01
C ALA A 526 10.50 -18.70 -18.98
N LEU A 527 11.08 -18.36 -17.82
CA LEU A 527 12.53 -18.27 -17.65
C LEU A 527 13.21 -19.62 -17.87
N LYS A 528 12.65 -20.70 -17.32
CA LYS A 528 13.20 -22.05 -17.51
C LYS A 528 13.16 -22.47 -18.98
N LEU A 529 12.02 -22.28 -19.66
CA LEU A 529 11.87 -22.59 -21.09
C LEU A 529 12.92 -21.87 -21.94
N ARG A 530 13.15 -20.58 -21.66
CA ARG A 530 14.15 -19.77 -22.38
C ARG A 530 15.59 -20.21 -22.08
N ASP A 531 15.88 -20.65 -20.86
CA ASP A 531 17.22 -21.14 -20.52
C ASP A 531 17.48 -22.54 -21.11
N ASP A 532 16.44 -23.40 -21.23
CA ASP A 532 16.46 -24.68 -21.94
C ASP A 532 16.65 -24.47 -23.47
N GLU A 533 15.93 -23.52 -24.08
CA GLU A 533 16.08 -23.12 -25.50
C GLU A 533 17.48 -22.54 -25.78
N ALA A 534 17.99 -21.69 -24.90
CA ALA A 534 19.36 -21.18 -24.99
C ALA A 534 20.42 -22.27 -24.79
N ALA A 535 20.11 -23.40 -24.15
CA ALA A 535 21.00 -24.56 -24.11
C ALA A 535 20.95 -25.35 -25.43
N ALA A 536 19.76 -25.53 -26.02
CA ALA A 536 19.59 -26.19 -27.32
C ALA A 536 20.34 -25.44 -28.45
N LEU A 537 20.15 -24.12 -28.56
CA LEU A 537 20.82 -23.29 -29.57
C LEU A 537 22.35 -23.32 -29.42
N ARG A 538 22.89 -23.40 -28.19
CA ARG A 538 24.34 -23.55 -27.98
C ARG A 538 24.86 -24.91 -28.46
N ALA A 539 24.10 -25.98 -28.27
CA ALA A 539 24.45 -27.30 -28.78
C ALA A 539 24.45 -27.32 -30.32
N GLU A 540 23.46 -26.68 -30.95
CA GLU A 540 23.38 -26.56 -32.41
C GLU A 540 24.50 -25.70 -33.00
N VAL A 541 24.85 -24.58 -32.37
CA VAL A 541 26.03 -23.79 -32.78
C VAL A 541 27.32 -24.61 -32.70
N GLU A 542 27.46 -25.48 -31.71
CA GLU A 542 28.64 -26.33 -31.57
C GLU A 542 28.69 -27.46 -32.61
N THR A 543 27.55 -28.09 -32.95
CA THR A 543 27.52 -29.06 -34.06
C THR A 543 27.83 -28.39 -35.40
N LEU A 544 27.27 -27.21 -35.67
CA LEU A 544 27.58 -26.43 -36.87
C LEU A 544 29.06 -26.04 -36.94
N ARG A 545 29.68 -25.59 -35.84
CA ARG A 545 31.13 -25.33 -35.78
C ARG A 545 31.96 -26.56 -36.09
N SER A 546 31.59 -27.73 -35.54
CA SER A 546 32.28 -28.99 -35.84
C SER A 546 32.16 -29.39 -37.32
N ALA A 547 31.02 -29.13 -37.94
CA ALA A 547 30.77 -29.40 -39.36
C ALA A 547 31.54 -28.42 -40.28
N VAL A 548 31.68 -27.14 -39.89
CA VAL A 548 32.53 -26.17 -40.59
C VAL A 548 34.00 -26.57 -40.49
N ALA A 549 34.49 -26.90 -39.29
CA ALA A 549 35.87 -27.35 -39.09
C ALA A 549 36.20 -28.62 -39.91
N ALA A 550 35.25 -29.57 -40.02
CA ALA A 550 35.40 -30.76 -40.87
C ALA A 550 35.43 -30.42 -42.37
N ARG A 551 34.66 -29.41 -42.81
CA ARG A 551 34.71 -28.88 -44.19
C ARG A 551 36.05 -28.19 -44.47
N ASP A 552 36.54 -27.37 -43.56
CA ASP A 552 37.83 -26.68 -43.69
C ASP A 552 39.00 -27.65 -43.77
N ALA A 553 39.02 -28.70 -42.93
CA ALA A 553 40.01 -29.78 -43.00
C ALA A 553 39.97 -30.50 -44.35
N ARG A 554 38.78 -30.73 -44.93
CA ARG A 554 38.63 -31.30 -46.27
C ARG A 554 39.14 -30.35 -47.36
N VAL A 555 38.91 -29.04 -47.24
CA VAL A 555 39.44 -28.02 -48.16
C VAL A 555 40.97 -27.95 -48.07
N GLN A 556 41.55 -28.03 -46.87
CA GLN A 556 43.01 -28.10 -46.69
C GLN A 556 43.60 -29.35 -47.35
N SER A 557 43.03 -30.54 -47.11
CA SER A 557 43.49 -31.78 -47.77
C SER A 557 43.36 -31.74 -49.30
N LEU A 558 42.33 -31.07 -49.83
CA LEU A 558 42.20 -30.85 -51.28
C LEU A 558 43.28 -29.88 -51.82
N ARG A 559 43.60 -28.80 -51.09
CA ARG A 559 44.70 -27.88 -51.44
C ARG A 559 46.06 -28.57 -51.41
N GLU A 560 46.32 -29.40 -50.40
CA GLU A 560 47.55 -30.21 -50.33
C GLU A 560 47.68 -31.17 -51.50
N LYS A 561 46.59 -31.87 -51.87
CA LYS A 561 46.56 -32.74 -53.06
C LYS A 561 46.76 -31.97 -54.36
N MET A 562 46.17 -30.78 -54.50
CA MET A 562 46.40 -29.92 -55.66
C MET A 562 47.85 -29.46 -55.75
N ASN A 563 48.49 -29.09 -54.64
CA ASN A 563 49.90 -28.70 -54.60
C ASN A 563 50.82 -29.89 -54.92
N ALA A 564 50.51 -31.09 -54.43
CA ALA A 564 51.24 -32.32 -54.74
C ALA A 564 51.14 -32.69 -56.23
N MET A 565 49.94 -32.64 -56.81
CA MET A 565 49.74 -32.85 -58.26
C MET A 565 50.41 -31.75 -59.09
N GLY A 566 50.42 -30.51 -58.62
CA GLY A 566 51.13 -29.39 -59.27
C GLY A 566 52.64 -29.60 -59.31
N SER A 567 53.24 -30.21 -58.28
CA SER A 567 54.65 -30.60 -58.31
C SER A 567 54.94 -31.77 -59.25
N SER A 568 54.03 -32.75 -59.38
CA SER A 568 54.24 -33.93 -60.24
C SER A 568 54.02 -33.69 -61.73
N VAL A 569 53.66 -32.46 -62.14
CA VAL A 569 53.51 -32.05 -63.55
C VAL A 569 54.67 -31.13 -63.99
N GLY A 570 55.65 -30.91 -63.09
CA GLY A 570 56.84 -30.07 -63.32
C GLY A 570 58.18 -30.83 -63.45
N GLU A 571 58.16 -32.17 -63.44
CA GLU A 571 59.28 -33.05 -63.81
C GLU A 571 58.96 -33.80 -65.12
#